data_AF-A1RUK0-F1
#
_entry.id   AF-A1RUK0-F1
#
_cell.length_a   1.000
_cell.length_b   1.000
_cell.length_c   1.000
_cell.angle_alpha   90.00
_cell.angle_beta   90.00
_cell.angle_gamma   90.00
#
_symmetry.space_group_name_H-M   'P 1'
#
loop_
_entity.id
_entity.type
_entity.pdbx_description
1 polymer ?
#
loop_
_entity_poly.entity_id
_entity_poly.type
_entity_poly.pdbx_seq_one_letter_code
_entity_poly.pdbx_strand_id
1 'polypeptide(L)' 'MRLEAAMRRRYLENWRTYATEICREARKHLDDARVVVFGGAVRGDWTPDSDIDILVVTNANNKSRPLGRGLSHLFFMAEW' A
#
# COMPACT_ATOMS: atom_id res chain seq x y z
N MET A 1 -10.42 -4.76 23.00
CA MET A 1 -11.39 -5.01 21.91
C MET A 1 -11.99 -3.73 21.32
N ARG A 2 -12.66 -2.84 22.10
CA ARG A 2 -13.25 -1.60 21.54
C ARG A 2 -12.23 -0.55 21.07
N LEU A 3 -11.07 -0.44 21.74
CA LEU A 3 -10.02 0.53 21.39
C LEU A 3 -9.31 0.16 20.07
N GLU A 4 -9.01 -1.11 19.86
CA GLU A 4 -8.39 -1.63 18.62
C GLU A 4 -9.26 -1.34 17.39
N ALA A 5 -10.57 -1.63 17.47
CA ALA A 5 -11.48 -1.34 16.37
C ALA A 5 -11.59 0.16 16.06
N ALA A 6 -11.55 1.03 17.08
CA ALA A 6 -11.54 2.47 16.88
C ALA A 6 -10.24 2.96 16.21
N MET A 7 -9.10 2.36 16.58
CA MET A 7 -7.81 2.66 15.97
C MET A 7 -7.75 2.20 14.51
N ARG A 8 -8.18 0.97 14.22
CA ARG A 8 -8.28 0.43 12.85
C ARG A 8 -9.21 1.24 11.97
N ARG A 9 -10.37 1.65 12.50
CA ARG A 9 -11.27 2.60 11.81
C ARG A 9 -10.53 3.88 11.43
N ARG A 10 -9.75 4.47 12.35
CA ARG A 10 -8.98 5.68 12.05
C ARG A 10 -7.97 5.47 10.92
N TYR A 11 -7.35 4.30 10.83
CA TYR A 11 -6.45 3.98 9.72
C TYR A 11 -7.20 3.96 8.38
N LEU A 12 -8.36 3.29 8.34
CA LEU A 12 -9.21 3.21 7.16
C LEU A 12 -9.79 4.57 6.77
N GLU A 13 -10.30 5.37 7.69
CA GLU A 13 -10.80 6.73 7.39
C GLU A 13 -9.73 7.64 6.79
N ASN A 14 -8.46 7.43 7.18
CA ASN A 14 -7.33 8.21 6.72
C ASN A 14 -6.48 7.47 5.67
N TRP A 15 -7.02 6.45 4.99
CA TRP A 15 -6.25 5.62 4.05
C TRP A 15 -5.52 6.44 2.98
N ARG A 16 -6.12 7.57 2.54
CA ARG A 16 -5.52 8.49 1.55
C ARG A 16 -4.21 9.11 2.06
N THR A 17 -4.15 9.46 3.34
CA THR A 17 -2.95 10.01 3.97
C THR A 17 -1.84 8.97 3.96
N TYR A 18 -2.14 7.74 4.38
CA TYR A 18 -1.17 6.65 4.38
C TYR A 18 -0.69 6.31 2.97
N ALA A 19 -1.60 6.21 1.98
CA ALA A 19 -1.24 5.97 0.59
C ALA A 19 -0.33 7.08 0.02
N THR A 20 -0.57 8.33 0.42
CA THR A 20 0.27 9.48 0.02
C THR A 20 1.68 9.37 0.63
N GLU A 21 1.78 9.06 1.92
CA GLU A 21 3.08 8.88 2.58
C GLU A 21 3.85 7.67 2.03
N ILE A 22 3.17 6.56 1.75
CA ILE A 22 3.76 5.39 1.09
C ILE A 22 4.28 5.76 -0.29
N CYS A 23 3.53 6.54 -1.08
CA CYS A 23 3.98 7.01 -2.39
C CYS A 23 5.21 7.92 -2.29
N ARG A 24 5.22 8.84 -1.31
CA ARG A 24 6.37 9.71 -1.03
C ARG A 24 7.60 8.89 -0.67
N GLU A 25 7.46 7.88 0.18
CA GLU A 25 8.57 7.03 0.57
C GLU A 25 9.05 6.13 -0.58
N ALA A 26 8.13 5.50 -1.32
CA ALA A 26 8.45 4.68 -2.48
C ALA A 26 9.28 5.46 -3.51
N ARG A 27 8.93 6.72 -3.78
CA ARG A 27 9.67 7.60 -4.71
C ARG A 27 11.09 7.94 -4.26
N LYS A 28 11.45 7.72 -3.00
CA LYS A 28 12.85 7.89 -2.54
C LYS A 28 13.74 6.72 -2.93
N HIS A 29 13.15 5.54 -3.15
CA HIS A 29 13.87 4.27 -3.36
C HIS A 29 13.62 3.66 -4.74
N LEU A 30 12.55 4.06 -5.42
CA LEU A 30 12.07 3.48 -6.66
C LEU A 30 11.84 4.57 -7.72
N ASP A 31 12.42 4.39 -8.91
CA ASP A 31 12.20 5.29 -10.05
C ASP A 31 10.78 5.15 -10.61
N ASP A 32 10.17 6.28 -11.00
CA ASP A 32 8.78 6.33 -11.53
C ASP A 32 7.74 5.63 -10.63
N ALA A 33 7.92 5.69 -9.31
CA ALA A 33 7.01 5.02 -8.39
C ALA A 33 5.61 5.65 -8.38
N ARG A 34 4.61 4.79 -8.56
CA ARG A 34 3.19 5.08 -8.48
C ARG A 34 2.53 4.15 -7.47
N VAL A 35 1.59 4.70 -6.71
CA VAL A 35 0.80 3.94 -5.73
C VAL A 35 -0.65 3.94 -6.18
N VAL A 36 -1.23 2.74 -6.24
CA VAL A 36 -2.64 2.52 -6.53
C VAL A 36 -3.26 1.88 -5.30
N VAL A 37 -4.35 2.48 -4.81
CA VAL A 37 -5.17 1.88 -3.75
C VAL A 37 -6.39 1.26 -4.40
N PHE A 38 -6.75 0.06 -3.98
CA PHE A 38 -7.92 -0.65 -4.46
C PHE A 38 -8.63 -1.34 -3.28
N GLY A 39 -9.61 -2.18 -3.58
CA GLY A 39 -10.33 -2.91 -2.53
C GLY A 39 -11.33 -2.06 -1.74
N GLY A 40 -11.68 -2.55 -0.55
CA GLY A 40 -12.81 -2.05 0.23
C GLY A 40 -12.66 -0.62 0.72
N ALA A 41 -11.42 -0.18 0.99
CA ALA A 41 -11.11 1.19 1.37
C ALA A 41 -11.56 2.23 0.32
N VAL A 42 -11.48 1.89 -0.97
CA VAL A 42 -11.91 2.75 -2.09
C VAL A 42 -13.39 2.57 -2.39
N ARG A 43 -13.93 1.35 -2.31
CA ARG A 43 -15.37 1.06 -2.52
C ARG A 43 -16.26 1.67 -1.43
N GLY A 44 -15.72 1.89 -0.23
CA GLY A 44 -16.45 2.45 0.91
C GLY A 44 -17.27 1.43 1.70
N ASP A 45 -17.10 0.14 1.42
CA ASP A 45 -17.78 -0.99 2.06
C ASP A 45 -16.91 -1.67 3.15
N TRP A 46 -15.94 -0.94 3.70
CA TRP A 46 -14.99 -1.47 4.68
C TRP A 46 -15.58 -1.54 6.10
N THR A 47 -15.11 -2.51 6.88
CA THR A 47 -15.38 -2.63 8.31
C THR A 47 -14.13 -2.23 9.09
N PRO A 48 -14.22 -1.96 10.41
CA PRO A 48 -13.02 -1.68 11.22
C PRO A 48 -11.98 -2.81 11.24
N ASP A 49 -12.25 -3.98 10.68
CA ASP A 49 -11.30 -5.09 10.56
C ASP A 49 -10.79 -5.29 9.12
N SER A 50 -11.14 -4.37 8.21
CA SER A 50 -10.69 -4.41 6.83
C SER A 50 -9.25 -3.90 6.68
N ASP A 51 -8.55 -4.44 5.69
CA ASP A 51 -7.23 -3.98 5.27
C ASP A 51 -7.32 -2.85 4.21
N ILE A 52 -6.18 -2.18 3.97
CA ILE A 52 -6.01 -1.22 2.88
C ILE A 52 -5.15 -1.88 1.81
N ASP A 53 -5.74 -2.23 0.67
CA ASP A 53 -5.04 -2.88 -0.43
C ASP A 53 -4.24 -1.86 -1.26
N ILE A 54 -2.92 -2.07 -1.34
CA ILE A 54 -1.99 -1.14 -2.00
C ILE A 54 -1.12 -1.87 -3.02
N LEU A 55 -1.08 -1.35 -4.25
CA LEU A 55 -0.16 -1.75 -5.32
C LEU A 55 0.86 -0.65 -5.58
N VAL A 56 2.15 -0.99 -5.51
CA VAL A 56 3.26 -0.10 -5.90
C VAL A 56 3.76 -0.51 -7.28
N VAL A 57 3.71 0.42 -8.24
CA VAL A 57 4.16 0.23 -9.62
C VAL A 57 5.42 1.07 -9.85
N THR A 58 6.47 0.47 -10.40
CA THR A 58 7.75 1.11 -10.70
C THR A 58 8.36 0.52 -11.97
N ASN A 59 9.35 1.18 -12.56
CA ASN A 59 10.10 0.65 -13.69
C ASN A 59 11.08 -0.44 -13.23
N ALA A 60 11.13 -1.57 -13.94
CA ALA A 60 12.02 -2.70 -13.64
C ALA A 60 13.52 -2.37 -13.77
N ASN A 61 13.87 -1.27 -14.45
CA ASN A 61 15.25 -0.84 -14.65
C ASN A 61 15.88 -0.14 -13.42
N ASN A 62 15.31 -0.25 -12.23
CA ASN A 62 15.86 0.34 -11.01
C ASN A 62 17.22 -0.29 -10.67
N LYS A 63 18.31 0.41 -11.05
CA LYS A 63 19.70 -0.07 -10.97
C LYS A 63 20.34 0.06 -9.58
N SER A 64 19.62 0.42 -8.52
CA SER A 64 20.31 0.59 -7.24
C SER A 64 19.43 0.42 -6.02
N ARG A 65 19.50 -0.80 -5.47
CA ARG A 65 19.82 -1.17 -4.08
C ARG A 65 18.89 -2.29 -3.65
N PRO A 66 19.39 -3.51 -3.41
CA PRO A 66 18.60 -4.49 -2.69
C PRO A 66 18.32 -3.88 -1.32
N LEU A 67 17.08 -3.48 -1.08
CA LEU A 67 16.56 -3.39 0.27
C LEU A 67 16.93 -4.72 0.93
N GLY A 68 17.71 -4.64 2.01
CA GLY A 68 18.52 -5.74 2.51
C GLY A 68 17.80 -7.08 2.51
N ARG A 69 18.45 -8.06 1.88
CA ARG A 69 18.15 -9.51 1.91
C ARG A 69 16.68 -9.89 1.75
N GLY A 70 16.36 -10.32 0.53
CA GLY A 70 15.38 -11.38 0.29
C GLY A 70 13.94 -10.90 0.26
N LEU A 71 13.49 -10.49 -0.93
CA LEU A 71 12.20 -10.89 -1.53
C LEU A 71 12.09 -10.16 -2.87
N SER A 72 12.71 -10.73 -3.90
CA SER A 72 12.28 -10.51 -5.27
C SER A 72 10.95 -11.22 -5.46
N HIS A 73 9.83 -10.60 -5.06
CA HIS A 73 8.50 -11.05 -5.47
C HIS A 73 7.67 -9.84 -5.88
N LEU A 74 7.72 -9.60 -7.18
CA LEU A 74 6.64 -9.06 -7.97
C LEU A 74 5.37 -9.84 -7.60
N PHE A 75 4.50 -9.29 -6.74
CA PHE A 75 3.19 -9.88 -6.51
C PHE A 75 2.33 -9.59 -7.75
N PHE A 76 2.35 -10.52 -8.69
CA PHE A 76 1.30 -10.67 -9.69
C PHE A 76 0.04 -11.12 -8.94
N MET A 77 -0.85 -10.19 -8.61
CA MET A 77 -2.23 -10.53 -8.28
C MET A 77 -3.01 -10.42 -9.60
N ALA A 78 -2.86 -11.45 -10.43
CA ALA A 78 -3.86 -11.80 -11.41
C ALA A 78 -5.07 -12.41 -10.68
N GLU A 79 -6.23 -12.33 -11.33
CA GLU A 79 -7.55 -12.77 -10.86
C GLU A 79 -8.29 -11.68 -10.03
N TRP A 80 -8.97 -10.80 -10.78
CA TRP A 80 -10.18 -10.10 -10.33
C TRP A 80 -11.36 -11.08 -10.33
#